data_AF-A0A5A7S2Q4-F1
#
_entry.id   AF-A0A5A7S2Q4-F1
#
_cell.length_a   1.000
_cell.length_b   1.000
_cell.length_c   1.000
_cell.angle_alpha   90.00
_cell.angle_beta   90.00
_cell.angle_gamma   90.00
#
_symmetry.space_group_name_H-M   'P 1'
#
loop_
_entity.id
_entity.type
_entity.pdbx_description
1 polymer ?
#
loop_
_entity_poly.entity_id
_entity_poly.type
_entity_poly.pdbx_seq_one_letter_code
_entity_poly.pdbx_strand_id
1 'polypeptide(L)'
;MLPAIYSIGEPTGLGRCFAVTQWQPHAVLSHRTAAWLHGWLPEPSLIEATIPRSCRVRTSVRWVHLYRRDLDSLEIAESWSMPTTSHDQTLFDCIAVCRSDELAKLVDDQLTRSVSREALQLLRKKKVKQWGTVEVDRQLRIAAVHSASEPERMLARALNSRCFPLLANLPVGRYIGDFVDERGRVVVEVDGREFHSDPTTFRNDRRRQNWLVSEGWLVLRYAAYHVLADPDAVADEVIRVVRRRRHLRRLPFDATRNCPSATMSAGGGHVEICGTRSAAGAGRSGDRRPAPRSRRRGRSAGQRADSRPRRIGAVHCCSCPRRDRPRIRADRFTRHSCRNPRRRCGYLCDRRTAAIRRS
;
A
#
# COMPACT_ATOMS: atom_id res chain seq x y z
N MET A 1 12.10 -4.27 -39.49
CA MET A 1 10.90 -3.69 -40.13
C MET A 1 9.79 -4.71 -40.13
N LEU A 2 8.54 -4.30 -39.93
CA LEU A 2 7.40 -5.21 -40.05
C LEU A 2 7.15 -5.54 -41.53
N PRO A 3 6.65 -6.73 -41.87
CA PRO A 3 6.30 -7.08 -43.25
C PRO A 3 5.36 -6.03 -43.85
N ALA A 4 5.68 -5.56 -45.06
CA ALA A 4 4.90 -4.58 -45.83
C ALA A 4 4.72 -3.19 -45.20
N ILE A 5 5.41 -2.87 -44.10
CA ILE A 5 5.40 -1.53 -43.50
C ILE A 5 6.79 -0.90 -43.60
N TYR A 6 6.85 0.27 -44.21
CA TYR A 6 8.07 1.04 -44.40
C TYR A 6 7.96 2.39 -43.67
N SER A 7 9.09 2.92 -43.21
CA SER A 7 9.18 4.23 -42.60
C SER A 7 10.25 5.03 -43.33
N ILE A 8 9.98 6.31 -43.54
CA ILE A 8 10.87 7.24 -44.25
C ILE A 8 11.99 7.74 -43.31
N GLY A 9 11.86 7.55 -42.00
CA GLY A 9 12.86 7.90 -40.98
C GLY A 9 12.81 6.98 -39.76
N GLU A 10 13.46 7.36 -38.66
CA GLU A 10 13.36 6.59 -37.42
C GLU A 10 11.95 6.76 -36.81
N PRO A 11 11.17 5.68 -36.65
CA PRO A 11 9.80 5.80 -36.17
C PRO A 11 9.77 6.07 -34.66
N THR A 12 9.00 7.09 -34.27
CA THR A 12 8.62 7.36 -32.87
C THR A 12 7.85 6.18 -32.28
N GLY A 13 7.72 6.10 -30.95
CA GLY A 13 6.89 5.06 -30.30
C GLY A 13 5.46 5.02 -30.82
N LEU A 14 4.83 6.19 -31.00
CA LEU A 14 3.48 6.27 -31.58
C LEU A 14 3.46 5.78 -33.02
N GLY A 15 4.48 6.11 -33.82
CA GLY A 15 4.63 5.59 -35.17
C GLY A 15 4.81 4.06 -35.20
N ARG A 16 5.50 3.49 -34.21
CA ARG A 16 5.64 2.04 -34.05
C ARG A 16 4.32 1.37 -33.67
N CYS A 17 3.52 1.99 -32.79
CA CYS A 17 2.16 1.54 -32.47
C CYS A 17 1.27 1.54 -33.71
N PHE A 18 1.28 2.64 -34.46
CA PHE A 18 0.51 2.76 -35.70
C PHE A 18 0.96 1.73 -36.75
N ALA A 19 2.26 1.51 -36.89
CA ALA A 19 2.80 0.46 -37.77
C ALA A 19 2.27 -0.94 -37.40
N VAL A 20 2.11 -1.25 -36.11
CA VAL A 20 1.56 -2.53 -35.66
C VAL A 20 0.08 -2.66 -36.03
N THR A 21 -0.72 -1.60 -35.84
CA THR A 21 -2.17 -1.64 -36.15
C THR A 21 -2.44 -1.68 -37.65
N GLN A 22 -1.59 -1.06 -38.48
CA GLN A 22 -1.65 -1.18 -39.94
C GLN A 22 -1.22 -2.56 -40.42
N TRP A 23 -0.14 -3.10 -39.85
CA TRP A 23 0.35 -4.44 -40.20
C TRP A 23 -0.63 -5.54 -39.78
N GLN A 24 -1.32 -5.36 -38.66
CA GLN A 24 -2.30 -6.29 -38.12
C GLN A 24 -3.60 -5.55 -37.78
N PRO A 25 -4.58 -5.49 -38.70
CA PRO A 25 -5.82 -4.74 -38.51
C PRO A 25 -6.66 -5.18 -37.30
N HIS A 26 -6.48 -6.42 -36.83
CA HIS A 26 -7.15 -6.95 -35.63
C HIS A 26 -6.29 -6.86 -34.36
N ALA A 27 -5.11 -6.22 -34.42
CA ALA A 27 -4.28 -6.02 -33.25
C ALA A 27 -4.84 -4.92 -32.36
N VAL A 28 -4.90 -5.20 -31.06
CA VAL A 28 -5.25 -4.26 -30.00
C VAL A 28 -4.00 -4.01 -29.17
N LEU A 29 -3.56 -2.76 -29.07
CA LEU A 29 -2.39 -2.40 -28.24
C LEU A 29 -2.72 -2.70 -26.77
N SER A 30 -1.83 -3.37 -26.04
CA SER A 30 -2.15 -3.97 -24.74
C SER A 30 -0.98 -3.89 -23.77
N HIS A 31 -1.16 -4.40 -22.54
CA HIS A 31 -0.10 -4.49 -21.53
C HIS A 31 0.59 -3.13 -21.30
N ARG A 32 1.92 -3.07 -21.31
CA ARG A 32 2.67 -1.82 -21.03
C ARG A 32 2.50 -0.77 -22.12
N THR A 33 2.28 -1.19 -23.36
CA THR A 33 1.99 -0.26 -24.46
C THR A 33 0.66 0.45 -24.25
N ALA A 34 -0.40 -0.27 -23.90
CA ALA A 34 -1.67 0.36 -23.55
C ALA A 34 -1.53 1.25 -22.31
N ALA A 35 -0.81 0.80 -21.28
CA ALA A 35 -0.58 1.60 -20.08
C ALA A 35 0.16 2.91 -20.39
N TRP A 36 1.14 2.90 -21.31
CA TRP A 36 1.80 4.11 -21.78
C TRP A 36 0.82 5.02 -22.55
N LEU A 37 0.02 4.47 -23.46
CA LEU A 37 -0.98 5.25 -24.22
C LEU A 37 -2.06 5.86 -23.34
N HIS A 38 -2.39 5.23 -22.21
CA HIS A 38 -3.27 5.77 -21.16
C HIS A 38 -2.57 6.76 -20.21
N GLY A 39 -1.27 6.99 -20.39
CA GLY A 39 -0.47 7.93 -19.59
C GLY A 39 -0.02 7.41 -18.23
N TRP A 40 0.01 6.09 -18.03
CA TRP A 40 0.33 5.47 -16.74
C TRP A 40 1.81 5.09 -16.57
N LEU A 41 2.45 4.69 -17.67
CA LEU A 41 3.84 4.23 -17.71
C LEU A 41 4.65 5.06 -18.71
N PRO A 42 5.98 5.12 -18.59
CA PRO A 42 6.83 5.70 -19.61
C PRO A 42 6.77 4.89 -20.91
N GLU A 43 7.28 5.50 -21.99
CA GLU A 43 7.32 4.85 -23.31
C GLU A 43 8.07 3.51 -23.26
N PRO A 44 7.45 2.40 -23.70
CA PRO A 44 8.09 1.10 -23.64
C PRO A 44 9.04 0.89 -24.82
N SER A 45 10.18 0.25 -24.55
CA SER A 45 11.12 -0.15 -25.62
C SER A 45 10.59 -1.28 -26.51
N LEU A 46 9.60 -2.03 -26.03
CA LEU A 46 8.95 -3.16 -26.69
C LEU A 46 7.46 -2.85 -26.85
N ILE A 47 6.95 -2.86 -28.08
CA ILE A 47 5.54 -2.65 -28.36
C ILE A 47 4.78 -3.97 -28.17
N GLU A 48 3.78 -3.94 -27.31
CA GLU A 48 2.96 -5.07 -26.89
C GLU A 48 1.55 -4.93 -27.48
N ALA A 49 1.13 -5.93 -28.24
CA ALA A 49 -0.22 -5.98 -28.81
C ALA A 49 -0.84 -7.36 -28.65
N THR A 50 -2.15 -7.39 -28.56
CA THR A 50 -2.96 -8.59 -28.48
C THR A 50 -3.67 -8.80 -29.80
N ILE A 51 -3.57 -10.01 -30.36
CA ILE A 51 -4.27 -10.43 -31.57
C ILE A 51 -5.22 -11.61 -31.26
N PRO A 52 -6.31 -11.79 -32.03
CA PRO A 52 -7.20 -12.93 -31.90
C PRO A 52 -6.46 -14.27 -32.03
N ARG A 53 -6.96 -15.32 -31.39
CA ARG A 53 -6.29 -16.64 -31.42
C ARG A 53 -6.27 -17.29 -32.81
N SER A 54 -7.22 -16.92 -33.65
CA SER A 54 -7.32 -17.37 -35.04
C SER A 54 -6.16 -16.84 -35.91
N CYS A 55 -5.52 -15.73 -35.53
CA CYS A 55 -4.44 -15.13 -36.29
C CYS A 55 -3.12 -15.93 -36.16
N ARG A 56 -2.68 -16.53 -37.27
CA ARG A 56 -1.42 -17.31 -37.35
C ARG A 56 -0.25 -16.47 -37.85
N VAL A 57 -0.02 -15.33 -37.19
CA VAL A 57 1.06 -14.42 -37.54
C VAL A 57 2.27 -14.70 -36.66
N ARG A 58 3.47 -14.78 -37.26
CA ARG A 58 4.75 -14.82 -36.55
C ARG A 58 5.54 -13.58 -36.91
N THR A 59 6.11 -12.92 -35.90
CA THR A 59 7.05 -11.83 -36.09
C THR A 59 8.45 -12.28 -35.73
N SER A 60 9.42 -11.96 -36.57
CA SER A 60 10.86 -12.08 -36.27
C SER A 60 11.41 -10.78 -35.65
N VAL A 61 10.57 -9.75 -35.55
CA VAL A 61 10.97 -8.40 -35.14
C VAL A 61 11.04 -8.31 -33.62
N ARG A 62 12.21 -7.92 -33.09
CA ARG A 62 12.48 -7.91 -31.64
C ARG A 62 11.81 -6.78 -30.86
N TRP A 63 11.34 -5.72 -31.53
CA TRP A 63 10.67 -4.60 -30.88
C TRP A 63 9.14 -4.74 -30.81
N VAL A 64 8.58 -5.87 -31.28
CA VAL A 64 7.14 -6.18 -31.14
C VAL A 64 6.95 -7.51 -30.45
N HIS A 65 6.05 -7.54 -29.46
CA HIS A 65 5.57 -8.78 -28.85
C HIS A 65 4.06 -8.91 -29.02
N LEU A 66 3.63 -10.07 -29.53
CA LEU A 66 2.22 -10.37 -29.80
C LEU A 66 1.69 -11.42 -28.84
N TYR A 67 0.72 -11.02 -28.02
CA TYR A 67 -0.10 -11.90 -27.21
C TYR A 67 -1.27 -12.45 -28.05
N ARG A 68 -1.73 -13.66 -27.74
CA ARG A 68 -2.87 -14.30 -28.44
C ARG A 68 -4.00 -14.60 -27.48
N ARG A 69 -5.11 -13.88 -27.64
CA ARG A 69 -6.36 -14.12 -26.92
C ARG A 69 -7.51 -13.46 -27.67
N ASP A 70 -8.71 -13.93 -27.40
CA ASP A 70 -9.92 -13.29 -27.87
C ASP A 70 -10.35 -12.28 -26.80
N LEU A 71 -10.46 -11.02 -27.19
CA LEU A 71 -10.93 -9.91 -26.35
C LEU A 71 -12.40 -9.66 -26.63
N ASP A 72 -13.14 -9.32 -25.59
CA ASP A 72 -14.53 -8.87 -25.70
C ASP A 72 -14.58 -7.39 -26.13
N SER A 73 -15.70 -6.92 -26.68
CA SER A 73 -15.85 -5.54 -27.12
C SER A 73 -15.66 -4.54 -25.97
N LEU A 74 -16.13 -4.88 -24.76
CA LEU A 74 -15.93 -4.09 -23.54
C LEU A 74 -14.48 -4.06 -23.04
N GLU A 75 -13.63 -4.97 -23.52
CA GLU A 75 -12.20 -5.05 -23.18
C GLU A 75 -11.35 -4.22 -24.14
N ILE A 76 -11.96 -3.63 -25.18
CA ILE A 76 -11.31 -2.81 -26.20
C ILE A 76 -11.79 -1.36 -26.02
N ALA A 77 -10.84 -0.43 -26.10
CA ALA A 77 -11.03 1.01 -26.07
C ALA A 77 -10.23 1.66 -27.21
N GLU A 78 -10.37 2.96 -27.38
CA GLU A 78 -9.60 3.73 -28.34
C GLU A 78 -8.71 4.73 -27.61
N SER A 79 -7.44 4.81 -28.02
CA SER A 79 -6.50 5.84 -27.56
C SER A 79 -5.61 6.24 -28.73
N TRP A 80 -5.40 7.55 -28.93
CA TRP A 80 -4.65 8.09 -30.08
C TRP A 80 -5.15 7.55 -31.43
N SER A 81 -6.48 7.39 -31.58
CA SER A 81 -7.12 6.81 -32.77
C SER A 81 -6.63 5.39 -33.13
N MET A 82 -6.13 4.65 -32.13
CA MET A 82 -5.69 3.27 -32.26
C MET A 82 -6.46 2.38 -31.28
N PRO A 83 -6.75 1.13 -31.66
CA PRO A 83 -7.36 0.16 -30.74
C PRO A 83 -6.40 -0.16 -29.59
N THR A 84 -6.87 0.01 -28.37
CA THR A 84 -6.15 -0.30 -27.13
C THR A 84 -7.02 -1.16 -26.20
N THR A 85 -6.43 -1.81 -25.21
CA THR A 85 -7.21 -2.45 -24.15
C THR A 85 -7.86 -1.40 -23.25
N SER A 86 -9.08 -1.67 -22.76
CA SER A 86 -9.73 -0.81 -21.76
C SER A 86 -8.88 -0.67 -20.49
N HIS A 87 -9.13 0.34 -19.64
CA HIS A 87 -8.32 0.58 -18.44
C HIS A 87 -8.23 -0.67 -17.54
N ASP A 88 -9.37 -1.31 -17.26
CA ASP A 88 -9.43 -2.50 -16.41
C ASP A 88 -8.64 -3.67 -17.03
N GLN A 89 -8.79 -3.89 -18.35
CA GLN A 89 -8.07 -4.93 -19.07
C GLN A 89 -6.56 -4.63 -19.13
N THR A 90 -6.19 -3.37 -19.30
CA THR A 90 -4.80 -2.91 -19.35
C THR A 90 -4.10 -3.16 -18.02
N LEU A 91 -4.73 -2.79 -16.90
CA LEU A 91 -4.16 -3.03 -15.58
C LEU A 91 -4.04 -4.54 -15.30
N PHE A 92 -5.05 -5.33 -15.67
CA PHE A 92 -5.00 -6.79 -15.56
C PHE A 92 -3.80 -7.37 -16.33
N ASP A 93 -3.58 -6.91 -17.55
CA ASP A 93 -2.49 -7.37 -18.41
C ASP A 93 -1.12 -6.91 -17.88
N CYS A 94 -1.02 -5.70 -17.35
CA CYS A 94 0.19 -5.19 -16.70
C CYS A 94 0.57 -6.03 -15.47
N ILE A 95 -0.40 -6.46 -14.66
CA ILE A 95 -0.15 -7.34 -13.49
C ILE A 95 0.57 -8.64 -13.90
N ALA A 96 0.34 -9.14 -15.12
CA ALA A 96 0.96 -10.37 -15.59
C ALA A 96 2.42 -10.20 -16.04
N VAL A 97 2.88 -8.98 -16.37
CA VAL A 97 4.17 -8.75 -17.04
C VAL A 97 5.08 -7.74 -16.35
N CYS A 98 4.53 -6.84 -15.54
CA CYS A 98 5.32 -5.81 -14.86
C CYS A 98 6.14 -6.39 -13.70
N ARG A 99 7.28 -5.76 -13.45
CA ARG A 99 8.15 -6.06 -12.31
C ARG A 99 7.48 -5.63 -11.00
N SER A 100 7.84 -6.28 -9.89
CA SER A 100 7.17 -6.10 -8.60
C SER A 100 7.23 -4.67 -8.04
N ASP A 101 8.31 -3.94 -8.32
CA ASP A 101 8.58 -2.58 -7.89
C ASP A 101 7.64 -1.56 -8.56
N GLU A 102 7.56 -1.58 -9.90
CA GLU A 102 6.68 -0.70 -10.67
C GLU A 102 5.20 -1.11 -10.53
N LEU A 103 4.95 -2.41 -10.40
CA LEU A 103 3.60 -2.97 -10.36
C LEU A 103 2.80 -2.48 -9.15
N ALA A 104 3.41 -2.46 -7.96
CA ALA A 104 2.72 -2.04 -6.75
C ALA A 104 2.19 -0.61 -6.87
N LYS A 105 3.05 0.31 -7.33
CA LYS A 105 2.68 1.71 -7.57
C LYS A 105 1.59 1.83 -8.63
N LEU A 106 1.76 1.16 -9.78
CA LEU A 106 0.77 1.18 -10.85
C LEU A 106 -0.61 0.72 -10.36
N VAL A 107 -0.68 -0.41 -9.65
CA VAL A 107 -1.93 -0.94 -9.11
C VAL A 107 -2.58 0.03 -8.14
N ASP A 108 -1.81 0.56 -7.19
CA ASP A 108 -2.34 1.46 -6.15
C ASP A 108 -2.87 2.78 -6.76
N ASP A 109 -2.12 3.36 -7.71
CA ASP A 109 -2.50 4.60 -8.40
C ASP A 109 -3.78 4.40 -9.22
N GLN A 110 -3.86 3.32 -10.01
CA GLN A 110 -5.00 3.10 -10.89
C GLN A 110 -6.26 2.67 -10.14
N LEU A 111 -6.13 1.90 -9.05
CA LEU A 111 -7.27 1.60 -8.16
C LEU A 111 -7.84 2.85 -7.47
N THR A 112 -7.03 3.90 -7.34
CA THR A 112 -7.46 5.17 -6.76
C THR A 112 -8.11 6.09 -7.81
N ARG A 113 -7.66 6.02 -9.07
CA ARG A 113 -7.99 7.02 -10.11
C ARG A 113 -9.02 6.57 -11.14
N SER A 114 -8.86 5.37 -11.69
CA SER A 114 -9.42 5.03 -13.01
C SER A 114 -10.01 3.63 -13.10
N VAL A 115 -9.61 2.71 -12.23
CA VAL A 115 -10.00 1.29 -12.27
C VAL A 115 -10.73 0.92 -10.99
N SER A 116 -11.92 0.33 -11.13
CA SER A 116 -12.66 -0.17 -9.97
C SER A 116 -12.16 -1.55 -9.53
N ARG A 117 -12.18 -1.79 -8.21
CA ARG A 117 -11.84 -3.10 -7.64
C ARG A 117 -12.81 -4.17 -8.14
N GLU A 118 -14.09 -3.82 -8.26
CA GLU A 118 -15.18 -4.69 -8.68
C GLU A 118 -15.00 -5.11 -10.15
N ALA A 119 -14.65 -4.19 -11.06
CA ALA A 119 -14.40 -4.53 -12.46
C ALA A 119 -13.23 -5.51 -12.62
N LEU A 120 -12.12 -5.30 -11.90
CA LEU A 120 -11.00 -6.25 -11.90
C LEU A 120 -11.38 -7.63 -11.37
N GLN A 121 -12.19 -7.69 -10.31
CA GLN A 121 -12.70 -8.95 -9.78
C GLN A 121 -13.61 -9.67 -10.79
N LEU A 122 -14.45 -8.94 -11.51
CA LEU A 122 -15.30 -9.50 -12.57
C LEU A 122 -14.46 -10.02 -13.74
N LEU A 123 -13.48 -9.25 -14.22
CA LEU A 123 -12.54 -9.70 -15.25
C LEU A 123 -11.77 -10.94 -14.82
N ARG A 124 -11.32 -10.97 -13.57
CA ARG A 124 -10.72 -12.16 -12.96
C ARG A 124 -11.66 -13.37 -13.02
N LYS A 125 -12.90 -13.24 -12.54
CA LYS A 125 -13.90 -14.33 -12.57
C LYS A 125 -14.20 -14.81 -13.99
N LYS A 126 -14.18 -13.91 -14.98
CA LYS A 126 -14.36 -14.25 -16.40
C LYS A 126 -13.18 -15.04 -16.96
N LYS A 127 -11.95 -14.76 -16.49
CA LYS A 127 -10.69 -15.29 -17.04
C LYS A 127 -10.09 -16.42 -16.20
N VAL A 128 -10.95 -17.22 -15.56
CA VAL A 128 -10.57 -18.39 -14.75
C VAL A 128 -9.65 -19.32 -15.55
N LYS A 129 -8.44 -19.61 -15.02
CA LYS A 129 -7.33 -20.40 -15.61
C LYS A 129 -6.31 -19.65 -16.49
N GLN A 130 -6.36 -18.33 -16.63
CA GLN A 130 -5.27 -17.58 -17.29
C GLN A 130 -4.07 -17.35 -16.34
N TRP A 131 -2.85 -17.28 -16.87
CA TRP A 131 -1.67 -16.90 -16.10
C TRP A 131 -1.83 -15.46 -15.57
N GLY A 132 -1.21 -15.11 -14.43
CA GLY A 132 -1.33 -13.76 -13.83
C GLY A 132 -2.56 -13.56 -12.93
N THR A 133 -3.66 -14.29 -13.15
CA THR A 133 -4.15 -15.22 -12.13
C THR A 133 -4.02 -14.77 -10.66
N VAL A 134 -3.45 -15.66 -9.86
CA VAL A 134 -3.20 -15.49 -8.42
C VAL A 134 -2.61 -14.13 -8.05
N GLU A 135 -1.77 -13.54 -8.90
CA GLU A 135 -1.13 -12.25 -8.64
C GLU A 135 -2.13 -11.10 -8.61
N VAL A 136 -3.14 -11.08 -9.48
CA VAL A 136 -4.24 -10.08 -9.40
C VAL A 136 -4.92 -10.12 -8.03
N ASP A 137 -5.29 -11.31 -7.55
CA ASP A 137 -5.94 -11.44 -6.24
C ASP A 137 -4.99 -11.00 -5.11
N ARG A 138 -3.69 -11.34 -5.22
CA ARG A 138 -2.68 -10.92 -4.25
C ARG A 138 -2.56 -9.39 -4.21
N GLN A 139 -2.43 -8.75 -5.37
CA GLN A 139 -2.30 -7.31 -5.54
C GLN A 139 -3.54 -6.58 -4.99
N LEU A 140 -4.74 -7.03 -5.34
CA LEU A 140 -5.99 -6.45 -4.82
C LEU A 140 -6.12 -6.54 -3.30
N ARG A 141 -5.69 -7.67 -2.70
CA ARG A 141 -5.73 -7.85 -1.24
C ARG A 141 -4.80 -6.89 -0.50
N ILE A 142 -3.62 -6.63 -1.06
CA ILE A 142 -2.60 -5.81 -0.38
C ILE A 142 -2.60 -4.34 -0.83
N ALA A 143 -3.34 -4.00 -1.89
CA ALA A 143 -3.34 -2.68 -2.50
C ALA A 143 -3.61 -1.56 -1.49
N ALA A 144 -2.77 -0.54 -1.56
CA ALA A 144 -2.78 0.63 -0.71
C ALA A 144 -3.49 1.79 -1.41
N VAL A 145 -4.82 1.80 -1.31
CA VAL A 145 -5.65 2.86 -1.90
C VAL A 145 -5.59 4.09 -1.00
N HIS A 146 -5.55 5.28 -1.60
CA HIS A 146 -5.45 6.56 -0.91
C HIS A 146 -4.14 6.78 -0.12
N SER A 147 -3.04 6.07 -0.39
CA SER A 147 -1.72 6.44 0.15
C SER A 147 -1.11 7.58 -0.68
N ALA A 148 -0.56 8.61 -0.03
CA ALA A 148 -0.12 9.83 -0.71
C ALA A 148 1.38 9.79 -1.08
N SER A 149 2.19 9.03 -0.33
CA SER A 149 3.64 8.89 -0.56
C SER A 149 4.10 7.44 -0.74
N GLU A 150 5.32 7.24 -1.28
CA GLU A 150 5.91 5.89 -1.40
C GLU A 150 6.09 5.19 -0.03
N PRO A 151 6.67 5.83 1.00
CA PRO A 151 6.78 5.22 2.31
C PRO A 151 5.42 4.81 2.89
N GLU A 152 4.41 5.69 2.78
CA GLU A 152 3.03 5.35 3.19
C GLU A 152 2.50 4.14 2.44
N ARG A 153 2.64 4.12 1.11
CA ARG A 153 2.20 2.99 0.28
C ARG A 153 2.88 1.70 0.70
N MET A 154 4.19 1.71 0.97
CA MET A 154 4.91 0.51 1.46
C MET A 154 4.38 0.03 2.81
N LEU A 155 4.19 0.94 3.76
CA LEU A 155 3.62 0.61 5.07
C LEU A 155 2.19 0.08 4.97
N ALA A 156 1.34 0.73 4.16
CA ALA A 156 -0.03 0.33 3.93
C ALA A 156 -0.11 -1.09 3.35
N ARG A 157 0.72 -1.41 2.34
CA ARG A 157 0.78 -2.75 1.77
C ARG A 157 1.29 -3.79 2.79
N ALA A 158 2.28 -3.44 3.61
CA ALA A 158 2.79 -4.30 4.67
C ALA A 158 1.71 -4.59 5.75
N LEU A 159 0.94 -3.59 6.14
CA LEU A 159 -0.21 -3.72 7.04
C LEU A 159 -1.33 -4.58 6.44
N ASN A 160 -1.69 -4.35 5.17
CA ASN A 160 -2.72 -5.09 4.46
C ASN A 160 -2.34 -6.58 4.29
N SER A 161 -1.07 -6.87 4.01
CA SER A 161 -0.56 -8.24 3.90
C SER A 161 -0.72 -9.05 5.19
N ARG A 162 -0.77 -8.38 6.34
CA ARG A 162 -1.01 -8.95 7.68
C ARG A 162 -2.48 -8.94 8.10
N CYS A 163 -3.39 -8.64 7.16
CA CYS A 163 -4.82 -8.46 7.41
C CYS A 163 -5.11 -7.44 8.52
N PHE A 164 -4.29 -6.39 8.61
CA PHE A 164 -4.44 -5.32 9.60
C PHE A 164 -4.48 -3.94 8.92
N PRO A 165 -5.47 -3.69 8.02
CA PRO A 165 -5.58 -2.39 7.38
C PRO A 165 -5.85 -1.30 8.43
N LEU A 166 -5.19 -0.16 8.25
CA LEU A 166 -5.51 1.09 8.93
C LEU A 166 -6.20 2.03 7.93
N LEU A 167 -6.99 2.97 8.46
CA LEU A 167 -7.67 3.96 7.63
C LEU A 167 -6.65 5.01 7.19
N ALA A 168 -6.35 5.04 5.89
CA ALA A 168 -5.40 6.01 5.34
C ALA A 168 -6.05 7.38 5.15
N ASN A 169 -5.29 8.46 5.36
CA ASN A 169 -5.72 9.85 5.13
C ASN A 169 -7.06 10.22 5.80
N LEU A 170 -7.27 9.74 7.03
CA LEU A 170 -8.52 9.94 7.76
C LEU A 170 -8.50 11.28 8.53
N PRO A 171 -9.56 12.10 8.45
CA PRO A 171 -9.72 13.26 9.31
C PRO A 171 -9.85 12.87 10.79
N VAL A 172 -9.00 13.46 11.63
CA VAL A 172 -9.03 13.38 13.09
C VAL A 172 -9.18 14.80 13.63
N GLY A 173 -10.42 15.19 13.89
CA GLY A 173 -10.81 16.59 14.15
C GLY A 173 -10.37 17.52 13.02
N ARG A 174 -9.48 18.46 13.30
CA ARG A 174 -9.01 19.45 12.31
C ARG A 174 -7.77 19.03 11.51
N TYR A 175 -7.27 17.82 11.73
CA TYR A 175 -6.06 17.31 11.07
C TYR A 175 -6.37 16.04 10.28
N ILE A 176 -5.52 15.67 9.32
CA ILE A 176 -5.63 14.43 8.54
C ILE A 176 -4.46 13.53 8.93
N GLY A 177 -4.74 12.37 9.52
CA GLY A 177 -3.72 11.39 9.89
C GLY A 177 -3.40 10.45 8.73
N ASP A 178 -2.11 10.13 8.55
CA ASP A 178 -1.67 9.29 7.42
C ASP A 178 -2.26 7.88 7.53
N PHE A 179 -2.22 7.28 8.73
CA PHE A 179 -2.96 6.06 9.06
C PHE A 179 -3.62 6.15 10.42
N VAL A 180 -4.87 5.70 10.52
CA VAL A 180 -5.67 5.82 11.74
C VAL A 180 -6.32 4.49 12.12
N ASP A 181 -6.22 4.17 13.42
CA ASP A 181 -7.08 3.20 14.09
C ASP A 181 -7.99 3.92 15.10
N GLU A 182 -9.28 4.06 14.74
CA GLU A 182 -10.26 4.71 15.62
C GLU A 182 -10.50 3.92 16.91
N ARG A 183 -10.51 2.58 16.82
CA ARG A 183 -10.81 1.69 17.97
C ARG A 183 -9.78 1.83 19.09
N GLY A 184 -8.50 1.89 18.72
CA GLY A 184 -7.37 2.08 19.62
C GLY A 184 -7.06 3.55 19.91
N ARG A 185 -7.70 4.49 19.19
CA ARG A 185 -7.30 5.90 19.08
C ARG A 185 -5.81 6.04 18.81
N VAL A 186 -5.34 5.44 17.72
CA VAL A 186 -3.94 5.52 17.28
C VAL A 186 -3.87 6.24 15.94
N VAL A 187 -2.99 7.22 15.84
CA VAL A 187 -2.57 7.84 14.58
C VAL A 187 -1.12 7.45 14.32
N VAL A 188 -0.83 6.99 13.11
CA VAL A 188 0.52 6.72 12.62
C VAL A 188 0.84 7.74 11.53
N GLU A 189 1.95 8.42 11.68
CA GLU A 189 2.46 9.42 10.75
C GLU A 189 3.76 8.92 10.14
N VAL A 190 3.92 9.09 8.83
CA VAL A 190 5.14 8.76 8.10
C VAL A 190 5.78 10.06 7.63
N ASP A 191 6.77 10.53 8.40
CA ASP A 191 7.35 11.85 8.21
C ASP A 191 8.56 11.79 7.26
N GLY A 192 8.47 12.48 6.13
CA GLY A 192 9.57 12.68 5.18
C GLY A 192 10.46 13.89 5.50
N ARG A 193 10.15 14.69 6.54
CA ARG A 193 10.77 15.99 6.81
C ARG A 193 11.96 15.94 7.76
N GLU A 194 12.90 15.01 7.56
CA GLU A 194 14.18 15.13 8.27
C GLU A 194 14.99 16.37 7.85
N PHE A 195 14.58 17.09 6.80
CA PHE A 195 15.37 18.18 6.20
C PHE A 195 14.66 19.55 6.05
N HIS A 196 13.41 19.72 6.49
CA HIS A 196 12.73 21.03 6.40
C HIS A 196 12.67 21.76 7.74
N SER A 197 13.73 22.53 7.99
CA SER A 197 13.94 23.39 9.15
C SER A 197 13.18 24.73 9.07
N ASP A 198 11.92 24.73 8.64
CA ASP A 198 11.06 25.91 8.75
C ASP A 198 10.44 25.99 10.17
N PRO A 199 10.72 27.05 10.96
CA PRO A 199 10.19 27.18 12.31
C PRO A 199 8.66 27.28 12.38
N THR A 200 7.96 27.66 11.30
CA THR A 200 6.49 27.71 11.30
C THR A 200 5.90 26.31 11.19
N THR A 201 6.46 25.50 10.29
CA THR A 201 6.12 24.09 10.10
C THR A 201 6.33 23.27 11.37
N PHE A 202 7.50 23.42 12.01
CA PHE A 202 7.81 22.75 13.27
C PHE A 202 6.80 23.09 14.39
N ARG A 203 6.44 24.38 14.54
CA ARG A 203 5.45 24.82 15.53
C ARG A 203 4.07 24.24 15.25
N ASN A 204 3.66 24.19 13.98
CA ASN A 204 2.38 23.61 13.59
C ASN A 204 2.32 22.11 13.87
N ASP A 205 3.40 21.37 13.61
CA ASP A 205 3.49 19.93 13.91
C ASP A 205 3.43 19.65 15.42
N ARG A 206 4.07 20.48 16.26
CA ARG A 206 3.94 20.40 17.72
C ARG A 206 2.52 20.68 18.19
N ARG A 207 1.87 21.74 17.66
CA ARG A 207 0.47 22.06 17.98
C ARG A 207 -0.47 20.91 17.61
N ARG A 208 -0.27 20.33 16.43
CA ARG A 208 -1.00 19.15 15.96
C ARG A 208 -0.84 17.97 16.91
N GLN A 209 0.41 17.64 17.26
CA GLN A 209 0.69 16.53 18.16
C GLN A 209 0.07 16.75 19.55
N ASN A 210 0.21 17.94 20.13
CA ASN A 210 -0.35 18.23 21.44
C ASN A 210 -1.88 18.13 21.45
N TRP A 211 -2.54 18.60 20.39
CA TRP A 211 -3.98 18.48 20.23
C TRP A 211 -4.43 17.02 20.12
N LEU A 212 -3.75 16.20 19.30
CA LEU A 212 -4.07 14.77 19.20
C LEU A 212 -3.93 14.06 20.56
N VAL A 213 -2.86 14.35 21.29
CA VAL A 213 -2.61 13.78 22.62
C VAL A 213 -3.65 14.26 23.64
N SER A 214 -4.03 15.54 23.64
CA SER A 214 -5.08 16.06 24.54
C SER A 214 -6.44 15.41 24.28
N GLU A 215 -6.72 15.06 23.03
CA GLU A 215 -7.91 14.30 22.62
C GLU A 215 -7.78 12.78 22.88
N GLY A 216 -6.74 12.34 23.59
CA GLY A 216 -6.55 10.95 24.00
C GLY A 216 -6.06 10.02 22.89
N TRP A 217 -5.53 10.56 21.79
CA TRP A 217 -4.89 9.78 20.73
C TRP A 217 -3.44 9.44 21.08
N LEU A 218 -3.03 8.22 20.75
CA LEU A 218 -1.62 7.86 20.67
C LEU A 218 -1.12 8.22 19.28
N VAL A 219 -0.01 8.98 19.21
CA VAL A 219 0.64 9.33 17.94
C VAL A 219 1.95 8.56 17.83
N LEU A 220 2.08 7.73 16.79
CA LEU A 220 3.33 7.10 16.38
C LEU A 220 3.88 7.88 15.18
N ARG A 221 5.16 8.27 15.22
CA ARG A 221 5.82 8.94 14.09
C ARG A 221 7.00 8.09 13.65
N TYR A 222 7.03 7.72 12.38
CA TYR A 222 8.14 7.01 11.76
C TYR A 222 8.77 7.90 10.71
N ALA A 223 10.10 7.96 10.70
CA ALA A 223 10.80 8.62 9.61
C ALA A 223 10.63 7.79 8.32
N ALA A 224 10.47 8.46 7.19
CA ALA A 224 10.29 7.82 5.88
C ALA A 224 11.39 6.81 5.57
N TYR A 225 12.65 7.11 5.93
CA TYR A 225 13.77 6.20 5.67
C TYR A 225 13.66 4.87 6.42
N HIS A 226 13.08 4.86 7.63
CA HIS A 226 12.85 3.60 8.37
C HIS A 226 11.82 2.74 7.66
N VAL A 227 10.75 3.36 7.16
CA VAL A 227 9.69 2.65 6.43
C VAL A 227 10.19 2.13 5.08
N LEU A 228 11.03 2.90 4.38
CA LEU A 228 11.66 2.46 3.13
C LEU A 228 12.64 1.31 3.37
N ALA A 229 13.40 1.33 4.47
CA ALA A 229 14.38 0.32 4.79
C ALA A 229 13.75 -1.02 5.20
N ASP A 230 12.73 -0.98 6.07
CA ASP A 230 12.05 -2.18 6.56
C ASP A 230 10.57 -1.89 6.90
N PRO A 231 9.69 -1.89 5.88
CA PRO A 231 8.27 -1.63 6.09
C PRO A 231 7.59 -2.73 6.91
N ASP A 232 8.13 -3.95 6.88
CA ASP A 232 7.61 -5.10 7.59
C ASP A 232 7.82 -4.97 9.11
N ALA A 233 9.02 -4.60 9.54
CA ALA A 233 9.31 -4.35 10.95
C ALA A 233 8.47 -3.19 11.51
N VAL A 234 8.31 -2.10 10.75
CA VAL A 234 7.46 -0.97 11.14
C VAL A 234 6.00 -1.40 11.25
N ALA A 235 5.49 -2.18 10.28
CA ALA A 235 4.12 -2.70 10.33
C ALA A 235 3.89 -3.59 11.57
N ASP A 236 4.83 -4.48 11.88
CA ASP A 236 4.75 -5.35 13.06
C ASP A 236 4.76 -4.56 14.38
N GLU A 237 5.53 -3.46 14.46
CA GLU A 237 5.48 -2.53 15.58
C GLU A 237 4.14 -1.83 15.72
N VAL A 238 3.65 -1.24 14.62
CA VAL A 238 2.34 -0.58 14.58
C VAL A 238 1.25 -1.53 15.05
N ILE A 239 1.20 -2.75 14.49
CA ILE A 239 0.17 -3.75 14.85
C ILE A 239 0.24 -4.09 16.35
N ARG A 240 1.43 -4.29 16.89
CA ARG A 240 1.62 -4.59 18.33
C ARG A 240 1.07 -3.47 19.21
N VAL A 241 1.41 -2.22 18.88
CA VAL A 241 0.96 -1.04 19.63
C VAL A 241 -0.55 -0.86 19.52
N VAL A 242 -1.11 -0.96 18.31
CA VAL A 242 -2.55 -0.82 18.08
C VAL A 242 -3.33 -1.90 18.81
N ARG A 243 -2.90 -3.17 18.74
CA ARG A 243 -3.54 -4.27 19.50
C ARG A 243 -3.54 -4.00 21.00
N ARG A 244 -2.41 -3.57 21.56
CA ARG A 244 -2.31 -3.21 22.99
C ARG A 244 -3.27 -2.06 23.33
N ARG A 245 -3.33 -1.02 22.50
CA ARG A 245 -4.23 0.12 22.70
C ARG A 245 -5.70 -0.26 22.62
N ARG A 246 -6.10 -1.04 21.61
CA ARG A 246 -7.46 -1.60 21.49
C ARG A 246 -7.84 -2.42 22.73
N HIS A 247 -6.93 -3.22 23.27
CA HIS A 247 -7.16 -3.99 24.50
C HIS A 247 -7.36 -3.09 25.72
N LEU A 248 -6.44 -2.15 25.97
CA LEU A 248 -6.52 -1.23 27.12
C LEU A 248 -7.79 -0.39 27.12
N ARG A 249 -8.32 -0.04 25.94
CA ARG A 249 -9.57 0.72 25.80
C ARG A 249 -10.84 -0.13 25.93
N ARG A 250 -10.73 -1.46 25.81
CA ARG A 250 -11.85 -2.40 26.03
C ARG A 250 -12.01 -2.80 27.49
N LEU A 251 -10.95 -2.70 28.28
CA LEU A 251 -11.05 -3.03 29.70
C LEU A 251 -12.01 -2.04 30.38
N PRO A 252 -12.98 -2.53 31.17
CA PRO A 252 -13.76 -1.65 32.02
C PRO A 252 -12.79 -0.86 32.91
N PHE A 253 -13.08 0.41 33.11
CA PHE A 253 -12.31 1.25 34.02
C PHE A 253 -12.44 0.65 35.42
N ASP A 254 -11.46 -0.15 35.82
CA ASP A 254 -11.40 -0.73 37.15
C ASP A 254 -10.89 0.35 38.10
N ALA A 255 -11.82 1.15 38.62
CA ALA A 255 -11.56 2.24 39.58
C ALA A 255 -10.91 1.74 40.89
N THR A 256 -10.81 0.43 41.10
CA THR A 256 -10.32 -0.16 42.35
C THR A 256 -8.83 -0.50 42.34
N ARG A 257 -8.15 -0.53 41.18
CA ARG A 257 -6.75 -0.98 41.10
C ARG A 257 -5.68 0.05 41.51
N ASN A 258 -6.05 1.29 41.83
CA ASN A 258 -5.08 2.34 42.15
C ASN A 258 -5.52 3.33 43.23
N CYS A 259 -6.43 2.93 44.13
CA CYS A 259 -6.48 3.59 45.43
C CYS A 259 -5.39 2.97 46.30
N PRO A 260 -4.27 3.65 46.61
CA PRO A 260 -3.55 3.29 47.82
C PRO A 260 -4.57 3.46 48.93
N SER A 261 -4.98 2.34 49.54
CA SER A 261 -5.80 2.34 50.73
C SER A 261 -5.07 3.19 51.76
N ALA A 262 -5.49 4.44 51.90
CA ALA A 262 -5.09 5.29 52.99
C ALA A 262 -5.69 4.65 54.24
N THR A 263 -4.88 3.82 54.90
CA THR A 263 -5.13 3.40 56.27
C THR A 263 -5.03 4.67 57.11
N MET A 264 -6.13 5.42 57.23
CA MET A 264 -6.24 6.49 58.20
C MET A 264 -6.28 5.84 59.58
N SER A 265 -5.11 5.72 60.19
CA SER A 265 -5.00 5.63 61.65
C SER A 265 -5.53 6.95 62.21
N ALA A 266 -6.63 6.88 62.95
CA ALA A 266 -7.14 8.00 63.73
C ALA A 266 -6.07 8.40 64.76
N GLY A 267 -5.36 9.49 64.49
CA GLY A 267 -4.48 10.19 65.42
C GLY A 267 -4.75 11.67 65.23
N GLY A 268 -5.39 12.29 66.22
CA GLY A 268 -5.83 13.67 66.17
C GLY A 268 -4.70 14.66 65.88
N GLY A 269 -4.99 15.61 64.99
CA GLY A 269 -4.14 16.75 64.70
C GLY A 269 -4.95 17.78 63.94
N HIS A 270 -5.27 18.88 64.62
CA HIS A 270 -5.90 20.08 64.07
C HIS A 270 -5.25 20.52 62.75
N VAL A 271 -6.07 20.81 61.75
CA VAL A 271 -5.69 21.66 60.62
C VAL A 271 -6.76 22.74 60.47
N GLU A 272 -6.41 23.97 60.83
CA GLU A 272 -7.20 25.16 60.57
C GLU A 272 -7.32 25.40 59.07
N ILE A 273 -8.56 25.50 58.59
CA ILE A 273 -8.89 25.95 57.24
C ILE A 273 -9.11 27.47 57.32
N CYS A 274 -8.10 28.24 56.91
CA CYS A 274 -8.26 29.67 56.70
C CYS A 274 -9.01 29.88 55.38
N GLY A 275 -10.27 30.28 55.48
CA GLY A 275 -11.04 30.81 54.37
C GLY A 275 -10.82 32.30 54.20
N THR A 276 -10.71 32.77 52.96
CA THR A 276 -11.17 34.11 52.58
C THR A 276 -11.90 34.03 51.24
N ARG A 277 -13.12 34.59 51.24
CA ARG A 277 -13.98 34.76 50.08
C ARG A 277 -13.75 36.14 49.45
N SER A 278 -14.06 36.19 48.15
CA SER A 278 -14.71 37.29 47.42
C SER A 278 -13.87 38.50 46.98
N ALA A 279 -13.85 38.76 45.67
CA ALA A 279 -14.71 39.79 45.06
C ALA A 279 -14.59 39.81 43.52
N ALA A 280 -15.72 40.02 42.87
CA ALA A 280 -15.88 40.25 41.43
C ALA A 280 -15.53 41.70 41.04
N GLY A 281 -15.18 41.92 39.77
CA GLY A 281 -15.07 43.25 39.18
C GLY A 281 -14.80 43.21 37.68
N ALA A 282 -15.82 43.54 36.89
CA ALA A 282 -15.75 43.76 35.44
C ALA A 282 -15.20 45.16 35.11
N GLY A 283 -14.47 45.33 34.01
CA GLY A 283 -13.98 46.66 33.60
C GLY A 283 -13.14 46.70 32.31
N ARG A 284 -13.84 47.02 31.22
CA ARG A 284 -13.47 47.40 29.84
C ARG A 284 -12.10 48.04 29.51
N SER A 285 -11.65 47.70 28.28
CA SER A 285 -11.06 48.52 27.20
C SER A 285 -9.86 49.45 27.45
N GLY A 286 -8.82 49.30 26.62
CA GLY A 286 -7.80 50.33 26.41
C GLY A 286 -6.68 49.89 25.47
N ASP A 287 -6.84 50.18 24.19
CA ASP A 287 -5.79 50.18 23.16
C ASP A 287 -4.52 50.92 23.62
N ARG A 288 -3.34 50.39 23.25
CA ARG A 288 -2.21 51.14 22.65
C ARG A 288 -0.99 50.24 22.42
N ARG A 289 -0.72 49.95 21.14
CA ARG A 289 0.64 49.67 20.63
C ARG A 289 1.50 50.95 20.79
N PRO A 290 2.83 50.81 20.90
CA PRO A 290 3.63 51.11 19.70
C PRO A 290 4.82 50.16 19.48
N ALA A 291 5.20 50.00 18.21
CA ALA A 291 6.50 49.53 17.73
C ALA A 291 7.34 50.76 17.28
N PRO A 292 8.54 50.62 16.69
CA PRO A 292 9.71 49.79 17.03
C PRO A 292 10.95 50.68 17.30
N ARG A 293 12.05 50.12 17.83
CA ARG A 293 13.38 50.76 17.79
C ARG A 293 14.43 49.88 17.13
N SER A 294 15.38 50.58 16.54
CA SER A 294 16.21 50.25 15.40
C SER A 294 17.53 49.55 15.75
N ARG A 295 18.00 48.78 14.76
CA ARG A 295 19.40 48.52 14.33
C ARG A 295 20.51 48.64 15.38
N ARG A 296 21.27 47.54 15.54
CA ARG A 296 22.75 47.58 15.53
C ARG A 296 23.34 46.34 14.87
N ARG A 297 24.29 46.60 13.97
CA ARG A 297 25.19 45.62 13.33
C ARG A 297 26.25 45.16 14.33
N GLY A 298 26.69 43.91 14.23
CA GLY A 298 27.86 43.37 14.93
C GLY A 298 28.35 42.12 14.21
N ARG A 299 29.65 42.05 13.96
CA ARG A 299 30.34 41.15 13.03
C ARG A 299 30.72 39.79 13.67
N SER A 300 30.74 38.77 12.81
CA SER A 300 31.58 37.57 12.72
C SER A 300 32.61 37.21 13.82
N ALA A 301 32.55 35.95 14.28
CA ALA A 301 33.65 34.97 14.45
C ALA A 301 32.94 33.62 14.78
N GLY A 302 33.18 32.46 14.17
CA GLY A 302 34.42 31.93 13.63
C GLY A 302 35.16 31.17 14.72
N GLN A 303 34.70 29.96 15.08
CA GLN A 303 35.56 28.92 15.68
C GLN A 303 34.89 27.54 15.69
N ARG A 304 35.56 26.62 15.00
CA ARG A 304 35.40 25.17 15.08
C ARG A 304 36.04 24.69 16.37
N ALA A 305 35.44 23.72 17.04
CA ALA A 305 36.14 22.85 17.97
C ALA A 305 35.57 21.43 17.88
N ASP A 306 36.47 20.53 17.49
CA ASP A 306 36.36 19.08 17.52
C ASP A 306 35.79 18.57 18.84
N SER A 307 34.92 17.57 18.77
CA SER A 307 34.73 16.62 19.86
C SER A 307 34.25 15.26 19.33
N ARG A 308 35.22 14.35 19.17
CA ARG A 308 34.98 12.90 19.13
C ARG A 308 34.46 12.43 20.49
N PRO A 309 33.57 11.43 20.50
CA PRO A 309 33.60 10.38 21.52
C PRO A 309 33.77 9.01 20.84
N ARG A 310 34.88 8.33 21.10
CA ARG A 310 35.03 7.22 22.07
C ARG A 310 34.24 5.96 21.69
N ARG A 311 34.99 4.97 21.18
CA ARG A 311 34.63 3.56 21.12
C ARG A 311 34.35 3.03 22.53
N ILE A 312 33.20 2.40 22.68
CA ILE A 312 32.83 1.45 23.75
C ILE A 312 32.15 0.32 22.96
N GLY A 313 32.73 -0.88 22.85
CA GLY A 313 32.89 -1.84 23.93
C GLY A 313 31.89 -2.96 23.65
N ALA A 314 32.36 -4.03 23.00
CA ALA A 314 31.54 -5.20 22.66
C ALA A 314 31.06 -5.88 23.93
N VAL A 315 29.75 -6.12 24.03
CA VAL A 315 29.14 -6.95 25.06
C VAL A 315 28.68 -8.26 24.42
N HIS A 316 29.39 -9.34 24.73
CA HIS A 316 28.89 -10.70 24.62
C HIS A 316 27.96 -10.98 25.81
N CYS A 317 26.77 -11.53 25.54
CA CYS A 317 26.07 -12.63 26.24
C CYS A 317 24.59 -12.60 25.76
N CYS A 318 23.80 -13.66 25.61
CA CYS A 318 23.95 -15.07 25.93
C CYS A 318 23.11 -15.91 24.94
N SER A 319 23.60 -17.11 24.65
CA SER A 319 22.88 -18.40 24.65
C SER A 319 21.38 -18.42 24.29
N CYS A 320 21.06 -18.88 23.08
CA CYS A 320 19.71 -19.31 22.70
C CYS A 320 19.75 -20.84 22.44
N PRO A 321 18.95 -21.68 23.14
CA PRO A 321 18.93 -23.12 22.91
C PRO A 321 18.19 -23.44 21.60
N ARG A 322 18.90 -24.12 20.70
CA ARG A 322 18.39 -24.64 19.43
C ARG A 322 17.29 -25.69 19.71
N ARG A 323 16.09 -25.49 19.14
CA ARG A 323 15.07 -26.55 19.06
C ARG A 323 15.33 -27.41 17.82
N ASP A 324 15.46 -28.70 18.07
CA ASP A 324 15.62 -29.76 17.10
C ASP A 324 14.46 -29.83 16.09
N ARG A 325 14.82 -29.95 14.81
CA ARG A 325 13.91 -30.40 13.74
C ARG A 325 14.15 -31.90 13.52
N PRO A 326 13.12 -32.76 13.52
CA PRO A 326 13.29 -34.16 13.18
C PRO A 326 13.57 -34.30 11.67
N ARG A 327 14.66 -35.01 11.37
CA ARG A 327 15.05 -35.46 10.02
C ARG A 327 14.08 -36.53 9.54
N ILE A 328 13.33 -36.25 8.48
CA ILE A 328 12.59 -37.28 7.73
C ILE A 328 13.60 -38.02 6.85
N ARG A 329 13.77 -39.32 7.10
CA ARG A 329 14.56 -40.24 6.26
C ARG A 329 13.85 -40.42 4.92
N ALA A 330 14.60 -40.24 3.83
CA ALA A 330 14.20 -40.64 2.50
C ALA A 330 14.55 -42.12 2.32
N ASP A 331 13.55 -42.99 2.33
CA ASP A 331 13.72 -44.37 1.87
C ASP A 331 13.44 -44.48 0.38
N ARG A 332 14.44 -45.06 -0.30
CA ARG A 332 14.41 -45.52 -1.67
C ARG A 332 13.30 -46.56 -1.82
N PHE A 333 12.38 -46.35 -2.76
CA PHE A 333 11.70 -47.47 -3.41
C PHE A 333 11.79 -47.36 -4.92
N THR A 334 12.10 -48.52 -5.46
CA THR A 334 12.54 -48.87 -6.80
C THR A 334 11.47 -48.67 -7.87
N ARG A 335 11.93 -48.29 -9.07
CA ARG A 335 11.18 -48.35 -10.33
C ARG A 335 10.66 -49.77 -10.54
N HIS A 336 9.36 -49.95 -10.76
CA HIS A 336 8.82 -51.05 -11.56
C HIS A 336 7.64 -50.57 -12.40
N SER A 337 7.79 -50.83 -13.70
CA SER A 337 6.84 -50.70 -14.79
C SER A 337 5.67 -51.68 -14.66
N CYS A 338 4.44 -51.22 -14.88
CA CYS A 338 3.35 -52.01 -15.50
C CYS A 338 2.23 -51.04 -15.90
N ARG A 339 2.05 -50.73 -17.19
CA ARG A 339 1.15 -51.42 -18.14
C ARG A 339 -0.28 -51.64 -17.60
N ASN A 340 -1.15 -50.79 -18.12
CA ASN A 340 -2.62 -50.86 -18.12
C ASN A 340 -3.12 -52.24 -18.61
N PRO A 341 -4.19 -52.80 -18.00
CA PRO A 341 -5.39 -53.03 -18.81
C PRO A 341 -6.73 -52.78 -18.08
N ARG A 342 -7.73 -52.50 -18.91
CA ARG A 342 -9.16 -52.33 -18.63
C ARG A 342 -9.81 -53.53 -17.92
N ARG A 343 -10.72 -53.28 -16.97
CA ARG A 343 -12.05 -53.95 -16.73
C ARG A 343 -12.70 -53.29 -15.49
N ARG A 344 -13.82 -52.56 -15.64
CA ARG A 344 -15.24 -52.95 -15.46
C ARG A 344 -15.62 -53.40 -14.03
N CYS A 345 -16.33 -52.51 -13.32
CA CYS A 345 -17.47 -52.77 -12.42
C CYS A 345 -18.19 -51.41 -12.27
N GLY A 346 -19.47 -51.18 -12.53
CA GLY A 346 -20.61 -52.07 -12.62
C GLY A 346 -21.50 -51.88 -11.39
N TYR A 347 -22.26 -50.79 -11.31
CA TYR A 347 -23.51 -50.73 -10.54
C TYR A 347 -24.53 -49.88 -11.30
N LEU A 348 -25.59 -50.57 -11.73
CA LEU A 348 -26.87 -50.00 -12.11
C LEU A 348 -27.59 -49.49 -10.86
N CYS A 349 -28.28 -48.36 -11.00
CA CYS A 349 -29.70 -48.30 -10.64
C CYS A 349 -30.43 -47.36 -11.61
N ASP A 350 -31.15 -47.99 -12.54
CA ASP A 350 -32.42 -47.56 -13.18
C ASP A 350 -33.30 -46.71 -12.23
N ARG A 351 -34.26 -45.85 -12.60
CA ARG A 351 -35.09 -45.48 -13.77
C ARG A 351 -35.99 -44.33 -13.19
N ARG A 352 -36.59 -43.35 -13.89
CA ARG A 352 -37.49 -43.42 -15.06
C ARG A 352 -38.07 -41.99 -15.28
N THR A 353 -38.21 -41.58 -16.56
CA THR A 353 -39.33 -40.81 -17.21
C THR A 353 -39.84 -39.50 -16.57
N ALA A 354 -40.10 -38.38 -17.28
CA ALA A 354 -40.72 -38.16 -18.60
C ALA A 354 -40.28 -36.77 -19.17
N ALA A 355 -39.97 -36.62 -20.47
CA ALA A 355 -40.85 -36.09 -21.54
C ALA A 355 -41.80 -34.95 -21.08
N ILE A 356 -41.76 -33.73 -21.65
CA ILE A 356 -42.49 -33.36 -22.89
C ILE A 356 -41.97 -32.02 -23.49
N ARG A 357 -42.07 -31.96 -24.82
CA ARG A 357 -41.92 -30.89 -25.86
C ARG A 357 -42.17 -29.44 -25.43
N ARG A 358 -41.35 -28.48 -25.90
CA ARG A 358 -41.53 -27.66 -27.14
C ARG A 358 -42.93 -27.07 -27.32
N SER A 359 -43.00 -25.76 -27.15
CA SER A 359 -43.70 -24.79 -28.01
C SER A 359 -42.94 -23.48 -27.93
#